data_AF-A0AAU2KP58-F1
#
_entry.id   AF-A0AAU2KP58-F1
#
_cell.length_a   1.000
_cell.length_b   1.000
_cell.length_c   1.000
_cell.angle_alpha   90.00
_cell.angle_beta   90.00
_cell.angle_gamma   90.00
#
_symmetry.space_group_name_H-M   'P 1'
#
loop_
_entity.id
_entity.type
_entity.pdbx_description
1 polymer ?
#
loop_
_entity_poly.entity_id
_entity_poly.type
_entity_poly.pdbx_seq_one_letter_code
_entity_poly.pdbx_strand_id
1 'polypeptide(L)'
;MAKKDQTGDAAREEDREKWMARFQVRLVMQPGVDRAVVLQAVKDVTAHCADTGEHPRAAFGDPDDYAVQAAARLVPADRAARARRRNGVVDALDSVVKRARDVAGL
;
A
#
# COMPACT_ATOMS: atom_id res chain seq x y z
N MET A 1 -31.57 -12.39 -20.64
CA MET A 1 -30.97 -12.77 -19.34
C MET A 1 -29.62 -12.10 -19.21
N ALA A 2 -29.43 -11.07 -18.37
CA ALA A 2 -28.09 -10.47 -18.11
C ALA A 2 -28.02 -9.63 -16.81
N LYS A 3 -29.03 -9.71 -15.93
CA LYS A 3 -29.20 -8.77 -14.81
C LYS A 3 -28.91 -9.37 -13.43
N LYS A 4 -28.66 -10.69 -13.34
CA LYS A 4 -28.42 -11.37 -12.06
C LYS A 4 -26.94 -11.33 -11.64
N ASP A 5 -26.01 -11.34 -12.59
CA ASP A 5 -24.57 -11.39 -12.30
C ASP A 5 -23.99 -10.00 -11.95
N GLN A 6 -24.50 -8.92 -12.56
CA GLN A 6 -24.00 -7.55 -12.33
C GLN A 6 -24.16 -7.08 -10.88
N THR A 7 -25.25 -7.45 -10.20
CA THR A 7 -25.46 -7.08 -8.79
C THR A 7 -24.54 -7.86 -7.84
N GLY A 8 -24.20 -9.11 -8.19
CA GLY A 8 -23.27 -9.92 -7.42
C GLY A 8 -21.83 -9.44 -7.56
N ASP A 9 -21.45 -8.98 -8.75
CA ASP A 9 -20.11 -8.46 -9.04
C ASP A 9 -19.88 -7.11 -8.33
N ALA A 10 -20.82 -6.17 -8.46
CA ALA A 10 -20.74 -4.87 -7.79
C ALA A 10 -20.68 -4.99 -6.25
N ALA A 11 -21.43 -5.94 -5.66
CA ALA A 11 -21.36 -6.18 -4.22
C ALA A 11 -20.02 -6.77 -3.76
N ARG A 12 -19.35 -7.56 -4.63
CA ARG A 12 -18.00 -8.10 -4.36
C ARG A 12 -16.92 -7.03 -4.51
N GLU A 13 -17.08 -6.12 -5.47
CA GLU A 13 -16.20 -4.96 -5.62
C GLU A 13 -16.32 -4.03 -4.40
N GLU A 14 -17.54 -3.73 -3.96
CA GLU A 14 -17.78 -2.91 -2.77
C GLU A 14 -17.20 -3.55 -1.49
N ASP A 15 -17.30 -4.87 -1.32
CA ASP A 15 -16.68 -5.59 -0.19
C ASP A 15 -15.14 -5.53 -0.26
N ARG A 16 -14.56 -5.65 -1.46
CA ARG A 16 -13.11 -5.53 -1.69
C ARG A 16 -12.62 -4.12 -1.33
N GLU A 17 -13.34 -3.08 -1.75
CA GLU A 17 -13.03 -1.69 -1.42
C GLU A 17 -13.11 -1.44 0.09
N LYS A 18 -14.17 -1.93 0.76
CA LYS A 18 -14.32 -1.83 2.22
C LYS A 18 -13.19 -2.55 2.96
N TRP A 19 -12.83 -3.74 2.50
CA TRP A 19 -11.72 -4.51 3.05
C TRP A 19 -10.42 -3.71 2.95
N MET A 20 -10.15 -3.13 1.78
CA MET A 20 -8.92 -2.37 1.52
C MET A 20 -8.86 -1.07 2.31
N ALA A 21 -9.98 -0.35 2.45
CA ALA A 21 -10.06 0.85 3.28
C ALA A 21 -9.77 0.52 4.76
N ARG A 22 -10.36 -0.56 5.30
CA ARG A 22 -10.11 -0.99 6.69
C ARG A 22 -8.67 -1.42 6.90
N PHE A 23 -8.13 -2.23 6.00
CA PHE A 23 -6.75 -2.68 6.03
C PHE A 23 -5.77 -1.50 6.07
N GLN A 24 -5.94 -0.50 5.19
CA GLN A 24 -5.07 0.68 5.15
C GLN A 24 -5.15 1.50 6.44
N VAL A 25 -6.36 1.77 6.95
CA VAL A 25 -6.54 2.51 8.20
C VAL A 25 -5.85 1.79 9.36
N ARG A 26 -6.05 0.47 9.47
CA ARG A 26 -5.46 -0.33 10.55
C ARG A 26 -3.95 -0.47 10.43
N LEU A 27 -3.43 -0.56 9.21
CA LEU A 27 -2.00 -0.64 8.95
C LEU A 27 -1.29 0.67 9.30
N VAL A 28 -1.84 1.83 8.94
CA VAL A 28 -1.29 3.14 9.29
C VAL A 28 -1.24 3.36 10.81
N MET A 29 -2.18 2.77 11.54
CA MET A 29 -2.20 2.82 13.01
C MET A 29 -1.16 1.90 13.68
N GLN A 30 -0.48 1.03 12.93
CA GLN A 30 0.53 0.15 13.51
C GLN A 30 1.83 0.91 13.81
N PRO A 31 2.51 0.58 14.93
CA PRO A 31 3.74 1.24 15.32
C PRO A 31 4.85 0.99 14.29
N GLY A 32 5.55 2.06 13.92
CA GLY A 32 6.66 1.98 12.96
C GLY A 32 6.21 1.78 11.51
N VAL A 33 4.93 1.79 11.19
CA VAL A 33 4.49 1.84 9.79
C VAL A 33 4.69 3.25 9.24
N ASP A 34 5.30 3.34 8.05
CA ASP A 34 5.39 4.60 7.30
C ASP A 34 4.82 4.40 5.90
N ARG A 35 4.68 5.51 5.16
CA ARG A 35 4.05 5.52 3.83
C ARG A 35 4.63 4.48 2.86
N ALA A 36 5.94 4.18 2.93
CA ALA A 36 6.52 3.16 2.06
C ALA A 36 6.02 1.75 2.40
N VAL A 37 5.88 1.42 3.69
CA VAL A 37 5.34 0.15 4.15
C VAL A 37 3.88 0.01 3.74
N VAL A 38 3.07 1.06 3.89
CA VAL A 38 1.67 1.05 3.47
C VAL A 38 1.55 0.82 1.97
N LEU A 39 2.32 1.56 1.16
CA LEU A 39 2.32 1.41 -0.31
C LEU A 39 2.75 0.01 -0.74
N GLN A 40 3.78 -0.56 -0.10
CA GLN A 40 4.22 -1.92 -0.38
C GLN A 40 3.12 -2.94 -0.05
N ALA A 41 2.51 -2.83 1.13
CA ALA A 41 1.49 -3.78 1.56
C ALA A 41 0.23 -3.72 0.68
N VAL A 42 -0.22 -2.51 0.30
CA VAL A 42 -1.33 -2.35 -0.64
C VAL A 42 -0.98 -2.95 -2.00
N LYS A 43 0.24 -2.71 -2.50
CA LYS A 43 0.69 -3.29 -3.77
C LYS A 43 0.68 -4.82 -3.73
N ASP A 44 1.12 -5.43 -2.65
CA ASP A 44 1.16 -6.89 -2.51
C ASP A 44 -0.24 -7.50 -2.53
N VAL A 45 -1.19 -6.90 -1.80
CA VAL A 45 -2.60 -7.35 -1.80
C VAL A 45 -3.22 -7.17 -3.17
N THR A 46 -3.06 -6.00 -3.79
CA THR A 46 -3.63 -5.75 -5.13
C THR A 46 -3.02 -6.67 -6.19
N ALA A 47 -1.71 -6.92 -6.14
CA ALA A 47 -1.05 -7.83 -7.07
C ALA A 47 -1.55 -9.26 -6.91
N HIS A 48 -1.70 -9.75 -5.67
CA HIS A 48 -2.24 -11.09 -5.43
C HIS A 48 -3.70 -11.21 -5.91
N CYS A 49 -4.53 -10.23 -5.58
CA CYS A 49 -5.92 -10.20 -6.04
C CYS A 49 -6.06 -10.12 -7.57
N ALA A 50 -5.09 -9.52 -8.27
CA ALA A 50 -5.06 -9.48 -9.72
C ALA A 50 -4.54 -10.79 -10.33
N ASP A 51 -3.60 -11.46 -9.66
CA ASP A 51 -3.00 -12.73 -10.10
C ASP A 51 -3.94 -13.92 -9.91
N THR A 52 -4.55 -14.05 -8.72
CA THR A 52 -5.44 -15.18 -8.39
C THR A 52 -6.89 -14.92 -8.76
N GLY A 53 -7.27 -13.66 -8.96
CA GLY A 53 -8.68 -13.25 -9.10
C GLY A 53 -9.48 -13.40 -7.80
N GLU A 54 -8.85 -13.79 -6.69
CA GLU A 54 -9.54 -14.05 -5.43
C GLU A 54 -9.88 -12.75 -4.67
N HIS A 55 -10.92 -12.84 -3.86
CA HIS A 55 -11.30 -11.75 -2.97
C HIS A 55 -10.27 -11.64 -1.84
N PRO A 56 -9.83 -10.43 -1.43
CA PRO A 56 -8.80 -10.29 -0.40
C PRO A 56 -9.20 -10.92 0.93
N ARG A 57 -10.50 -10.92 1.26
CA ARG A 57 -11.01 -11.62 2.45
C ARG A 57 -10.83 -13.14 2.42
N ALA A 58 -10.87 -13.75 1.24
CA ALA A 58 -10.66 -15.19 1.07
C ALA A 58 -9.16 -15.54 1.13
N ALA A 59 -8.31 -14.71 0.53
CA ALA A 59 -6.86 -14.93 0.47
C ALA A 59 -6.13 -14.54 1.77
N PHE A 60 -6.52 -13.43 2.39
CA PHE A 60 -5.80 -12.80 3.51
C PHE A 60 -6.58 -12.82 4.83
N GLY A 61 -7.85 -13.20 4.80
CA GLY A 61 -8.71 -13.23 5.98
C GLY A 61 -9.21 -11.85 6.40
N ASP A 62 -9.25 -11.60 7.71
CA ASP A 62 -9.72 -10.33 8.27
C ASP A 62 -8.72 -9.19 8.00
N PRO A 63 -9.17 -8.00 7.56
CA PRO A 63 -8.28 -6.89 7.22
C PRO A 63 -7.50 -6.35 8.43
N ASP A 64 -8.05 -6.42 9.63
CA ASP A 64 -7.41 -5.92 10.85
C ASP A 64 -6.29 -6.87 11.28
N ASP A 65 -6.57 -8.18 11.29
CA ASP A 65 -5.57 -9.20 11.61
C ASP A 65 -4.45 -9.22 10.57
N TYR A 66 -4.79 -9.08 9.29
CA TYR A 66 -3.80 -9.00 8.22
C TYR A 66 -2.97 -7.72 8.31
N ALA A 67 -3.53 -6.58 8.73
CA ALA A 67 -2.77 -5.35 8.94
C ALA A 67 -1.69 -5.50 10.03
N VAL A 68 -2.01 -6.18 11.13
CA VAL A 68 -1.02 -6.48 12.19
C VAL A 68 0.09 -7.40 11.67
N GLN A 69 -0.28 -8.45 10.93
CA GLN A 69 0.68 -9.38 10.33
C GLN A 69 1.57 -8.69 9.30
N ALA A 70 0.99 -7.87 8.42
CA ALA A 70 1.71 -7.11 7.41
C ALA A 70 2.67 -6.10 8.07
N ALA A 71 2.25 -5.42 9.14
CA ALA A 71 3.14 -4.55 9.90
C ALA A 71 4.28 -5.35 10.54
N ALA A 72 4.01 -6.48 11.19
CA ALA A 72 5.05 -7.30 11.79
C ALA A 72 6.08 -7.81 10.76
N ARG A 73 5.64 -8.10 9.53
CA ARG A 73 6.52 -8.58 8.43
C ARG A 73 7.29 -7.46 7.75
N LEU A 74 6.65 -6.31 7.52
CA LEU A 74 7.18 -5.22 6.68
C LEU A 74 7.84 -4.11 7.49
N VAL A 75 7.47 -3.94 8.77
CA VAL A 75 8.17 -3.02 9.67
C VAL A 75 9.51 -3.66 10.01
N PRO A 76 10.63 -3.08 9.55
CA PRO A 76 11.94 -3.61 9.87
C PRO A 76 12.19 -3.39 11.37
N ALA A 77 12.56 -4.45 12.10
CA ALA A 77 12.96 -4.36 13.52
C ALA A 77 14.15 -3.39 13.76
N ASP A 78 14.89 -3.04 12.70
CA ASP A 78 16.13 -2.26 12.75
C ASP A 78 16.01 -0.91 11.99
N ARG A 79 15.08 -0.05 12.42
CA ARG A 79 14.88 1.28 11.82
C ARG A 79 15.67 2.42 12.44
N ALA A 80 16.55 2.13 13.40
CA ALA A 80 17.57 3.09 13.84
C ALA A 80 18.64 3.32 12.75
N ALA A 81 18.93 2.30 11.91
CA ALA A 81 19.99 2.39 10.91
C ALA A 81 19.58 3.14 9.61
N ARG A 82 18.30 3.14 9.23
CA ARG A 82 17.83 3.65 7.92
C ARG A 82 17.39 5.12 7.89
N ALA A 83 17.31 5.80 9.03
CA ALA A 83 17.13 7.26 9.04
C ALA A 83 18.27 7.99 8.29
N ARG A 84 19.48 7.39 8.24
CA ARG A 84 20.65 7.96 7.56
C ARG A 84 20.65 7.85 6.03
N ARG A 85 19.88 6.93 5.43
CA ARG A 85 19.85 6.75 3.96
C ARG A 85 18.70 7.46 3.25
N ARG A 86 17.60 7.76 3.94
CA ARG A 86 16.42 8.36 3.30
C ARG A 86 16.57 9.87 3.02
N ASN A 87 17.49 10.54 3.70
CA ASN A 87 17.85 11.94 3.40
C ASN A 87 18.66 12.10 2.09
N GLY A 88 19.35 11.05 1.63
CA GLY A 88 20.17 11.14 0.41
C GLY A 88 19.40 10.98 -0.90
N VAL A 89 18.30 10.23 -0.92
CA VAL A 89 17.54 9.94 -2.16
C VAL A 89 16.53 11.04 -2.50
N VAL A 90 15.95 11.70 -1.49
CA VAL A 90 15.07 12.85 -1.72
C VAL A 90 15.88 14.10 -2.10
N ASP A 91 17.10 14.26 -1.57
CA ASP A 91 18.01 15.35 -1.92
C ASP A 91 18.57 15.22 -3.35
N ALA A 92 18.83 13.98 -3.81
CA ALA A 92 19.27 13.73 -5.18
C ALA A 92 18.19 14.08 -6.22
N LEU A 93 16.92 13.84 -5.92
CA LEU A 93 15.81 14.16 -6.83
C LEU A 93 15.48 15.66 -6.81
N ASP A 94 15.55 16.32 -5.65
CA ASP A 94 15.39 17.78 -5.54
C ASP A 94 16.52 18.53 -6.25
N SER A 95 17.77 18.06 -6.11
CA SER A 95 18.94 18.62 -6.80
C SER A 95 18.82 18.52 -8.32
N VAL A 96 18.29 17.41 -8.85
CA VAL A 96 18.05 17.24 -10.30
C VAL A 96 16.93 18.15 -10.79
N VAL A 97 15.84 18.30 -10.04
CA VAL A 97 14.73 19.21 -10.37
C VAL A 97 15.18 20.68 -10.32
N LYS A 98 16.02 21.05 -9.35
CA LYS A 98 16.57 22.41 -9.25
C LYS A 98 17.53 22.73 -10.39
N ARG A 99 18.43 21.80 -10.75
CA ARG A 99 19.30 21.96 -11.94
C ARG A 99 18.50 22.05 -13.24
N ALA A 100 17.41 21.29 -13.36
CA ALA A 100 16.55 21.36 -14.54
C ALA A 100 15.85 22.72 -14.69
N ARG A 101 15.51 23.39 -13.58
CA ARG A 101 14.97 24.76 -13.62
C ARG A 101 16.02 25.82 -13.94
N ASP A 102 17.23 25.68 -13.43
CA ASP A 102 18.33 26.63 -13.70
C ASP A 102 18.75 26.60 -15.17
N VAL A 103 18.72 25.41 -15.80
CA VAL A 103 19.00 25.23 -17.25
C VAL A 103 17.86 25.76 -18.14
N ALA A 104 16.65 25.87 -17.62
CA ALA A 104 15.45 26.25 -18.39
C ALA A 104 15.06 27.73 -18.29
N GLY A 105 15.85 28.58 -17.61
CA GLY A 105 15.80 30.04 -17.68
C GLY A 105 14.42 30.69 -17.82
N LEU A 106 13.78 31.01 -16.70
CA LEU A 106 12.75 32.04 -16.59
C LEU A 106 13.05 32.92 -15.38
#